data_AF-A0A1R3XDG1-F1
#
_entry.id   AF-A0A1R3XDG1-F1
#
_cell.length_a   1.000
_cell.length_b   1.000
_cell.length_c   1.000
_cell.angle_alpha   90.00
_cell.angle_beta   90.00
_cell.angle_gamma   90.00
#
_symmetry.space_group_name_H-M   'P 1'
#
loop_
_entity.id
_entity.type
_entity.pdbx_description
1 polymer ?
#
loop_
_entity_poly.entity_id
_entity_poly.type
_entity_poly.pdbx_seq_one_letter_code
_entity_poly.pdbx_strand_id
1 'polypeptide(L)'
;MGFLNLSKKGIAIALSAQMVLATQAVTMAQAEMLGTDAAISKYTALANRNALMDEMQRDEVRAEIEALGVDPAEAEARLAALSDAEIATMLTQMENDSAGADIVGTLFTIFVILLVTDLLCFTRFFNFTRCVR
;
A
#
# COMPACT_ATOMS: atom_id res chain seq x y z
N MET A 1 52.67 -25.38 -48.76
CA MET A 1 51.73 -24.37 -48.23
C MET A 1 50.35 -24.92 -47.81
N GLY A 2 50.15 -26.25 -47.69
CA GLY A 2 48.82 -26.84 -47.37
C GLY A 2 48.46 -26.92 -45.88
N PHE A 3 49.44 -27.10 -44.99
CA PHE A 3 49.19 -27.36 -43.56
C PHE A 3 48.71 -26.14 -42.76
N LEU A 4 49.09 -24.93 -43.17
CA LEU A 4 48.65 -23.68 -42.53
C LEU A 4 47.17 -23.36 -42.75
N ASN A 5 46.58 -23.79 -43.87
CA ASN A 5 45.16 -23.55 -44.17
C ASN A 5 44.23 -24.53 -43.43
N LEU A 6 44.73 -25.72 -43.06
CA LEU A 6 43.97 -26.70 -42.29
C LEU A 6 43.83 -26.27 -40.81
N SER A 7 44.90 -25.70 -40.24
CA SER A 7 44.89 -25.14 -38.88
C SER A 7 43.98 -23.90 -38.76
N LYS A 8 44.00 -23.00 -39.76
CA LYS A 8 43.09 -21.84 -39.80
C LYS A 8 41.60 -22.22 -39.87
N LYS A 9 41.26 -23.29 -40.61
CA LYS A 9 39.88 -23.80 -40.69
C LYS A 9 39.42 -24.41 -39.37
N GLY A 10 40.28 -25.15 -38.67
CA GLY A 10 39.97 -25.71 -37.34
C GLY A 10 39.71 -24.62 -36.30
N ILE A 11 40.53 -23.57 -36.30
CA ILE A 11 40.38 -22.41 -35.40
C ILE A 11 39.08 -21.64 -35.68
N ALA A 12 38.74 -21.43 -36.96
CA ALA A 12 37.51 -20.75 -37.34
C ALA A 12 36.25 -21.53 -36.91
N ILE A 13 36.25 -22.87 -37.06
CA ILE A 13 35.15 -23.73 -36.63
C ILE A 13 35.00 -23.68 -35.11
N ALA A 14 36.11 -23.77 -34.36
CA ALA A 14 36.07 -23.67 -32.90
C ALA A 14 35.52 -22.32 -32.41
N LEU A 15 35.94 -21.20 -33.02
CA LEU A 15 35.43 -19.87 -32.69
C LEU A 15 33.93 -19.72 -32.99
N SER A 16 33.46 -20.23 -34.14
CA SER A 16 32.03 -20.19 -34.47
C SER A 16 31.19 -21.06 -33.52
N ALA A 17 31.68 -22.24 -33.15
CA ALA A 17 31.00 -23.13 -32.21
C ALA A 17 30.90 -22.50 -30.81
N GLN A 18 31.94 -21.78 -30.39
CA GLN A 18 31.96 -21.09 -29.11
C GLN A 18 31.03 -19.88 -29.08
N MET A 19 30.90 -19.15 -30.20
CA MET A 19 29.91 -18.07 -30.33
C MET A 19 28.47 -18.60 -30.26
N VAL A 20 28.18 -19.72 -30.94
CA VAL A 20 26.86 -20.36 -30.91
C VAL A 20 26.53 -20.86 -29.50
N LEU A 21 27.45 -21.54 -28.81
CA LEU A 21 27.23 -21.98 -27.43
C LEU A 21 27.00 -20.82 -26.46
N ALA A 22 27.72 -19.70 -26.62
CA ALA A 22 27.54 -18.52 -25.79
C ALA A 22 26.15 -17.89 -25.96
N THR A 23 25.58 -17.91 -27.16
CA THR A 23 24.23 -17.37 -27.40
C THR A 23 23.11 -18.19 -26.77
N GLN A 24 23.31 -19.50 -26.54
CA GLN A 24 22.27 -20.35 -25.94
C GLN A 24 22.09 -20.08 -24.44
N ALA A 25 23.15 -19.65 -23.74
CA ALA A 25 23.10 -19.32 -22.32
C ALA A 25 22.37 -18.00 -21.99
N VAL A 26 22.11 -17.15 -22.99
CA VAL A 26 21.49 -15.81 -22.80
C VAL A 26 19.97 -15.83 -23.02
N THR A 27 19.39 -16.95 -23.47
CA THR A 27 17.94 -17.08 -23.68
C THR A 27 17.19 -17.62 -22.46
N MET A 28 17.65 -17.30 -21.24
CA MET A 28 16.73 -17.29 -20.09
C MET A 28 15.83 -16.07 -20.26
N ALA A 29 14.80 -16.20 -21.09
CA ALA A 29 13.65 -15.32 -21.00
C ALA A 29 13.19 -15.39 -19.55
N GLN A 30 13.44 -14.33 -18.78
CA GLN A 30 12.79 -14.13 -17.50
C GLN A 30 11.31 -13.87 -17.81
N ALA A 31 10.58 -14.95 -18.06
CA ALA A 31 9.15 -15.01 -17.88
C ALA A 31 8.90 -15.05 -16.37
N GLU A 32 9.30 -13.97 -15.69
CA GLU A 32 8.67 -13.65 -14.43
C GLU A 32 7.20 -13.43 -14.78
N MET A 33 6.31 -14.21 -14.17
CA MET A 33 4.90 -13.88 -14.26
C MET A 33 4.81 -12.44 -13.76
N LEU A 34 4.42 -11.50 -14.63
CA LEU A 34 3.81 -10.26 -14.19
C LEU A 34 2.55 -10.69 -13.47
N GLY A 35 2.73 -11.08 -12.21
CA GLY A 35 1.70 -11.60 -11.36
C GLY A 35 0.65 -10.53 -11.28
N THR A 36 -0.61 -10.96 -11.24
CA THR A 36 -1.74 -10.07 -10.97
C THR A 36 -1.42 -9.13 -9.81
N ASP A 37 -0.58 -9.53 -8.84
CA ASP A 37 -0.01 -8.71 -7.77
C ASP A 37 0.65 -7.38 -8.22
N ALA A 38 1.44 -7.39 -9.30
CA ALA A 38 2.07 -6.17 -9.84
C ALA A 38 1.03 -5.25 -10.51
N ALA A 39 -0.03 -5.82 -11.09
CA ALA A 39 -1.15 -5.06 -11.63
C ALA A 39 -2.07 -4.53 -10.52
N ILE A 40 -2.31 -5.32 -9.48
CA ILE A 40 -3.09 -4.96 -8.29
C ILE A 40 -2.40 -3.82 -7.54
N SER A 41 -1.08 -3.90 -7.30
CA SER A 41 -0.37 -2.84 -6.58
C SER A 41 -0.44 -1.49 -7.31
N LYS A 42 -0.32 -1.50 -8.64
CA LYS A 42 -0.54 -0.31 -9.49
C LYS A 42 -1.97 0.21 -9.40
N TYR A 43 -2.96 -0.68 -9.41
CA TYR A 43 -4.37 -0.30 -9.28
C TYR A 43 -4.69 0.29 -7.90
N THR A 44 -4.18 -0.31 -6.83
CA THR A 44 -4.33 0.19 -5.46
C THR A 44 -3.67 1.56 -5.30
N ALA A 45 -2.47 1.78 -5.84
CA ALA A 45 -1.82 3.08 -5.81
C ALA A 45 -2.64 4.17 -6.52
N LEU A 46 -3.20 3.86 -7.70
CA LEU A 46 -4.10 4.76 -8.42
C LEU A 46 -5.39 5.03 -7.64
N ALA A 47 -6.00 3.99 -7.06
CA ALA A 47 -7.21 4.12 -6.25
C ALA A 47 -6.98 5.02 -5.02
N ASN A 48 -5.87 4.82 -4.31
CA ASN A 48 -5.47 5.62 -3.16
C ASN A 48 -5.31 7.10 -3.51
N ARG A 49 -4.63 7.40 -4.63
CA ARG A 49 -4.48 8.77 -5.12
C ARG A 49 -5.84 9.40 -5.47
N ASN A 50 -6.70 8.65 -6.15
CA ASN A 50 -8.03 9.14 -6.53
C ASN A 50 -8.91 9.41 -5.30
N ALA A 51 -8.84 8.56 -4.27
CA ALA A 51 -9.60 8.76 -3.03
C ALA A 51 -9.22 10.07 -2.33
N LEU A 52 -7.92 10.39 -2.23
CA LEU A 52 -7.47 11.66 -1.64
C LEU A 52 -7.82 12.87 -2.52
N MET A 53 -7.74 12.73 -3.85
CA MET A 53 -8.16 13.79 -4.77
C MET A 53 -9.65 14.11 -4.66
N ASP A 54 -10.50 13.08 -4.55
CA ASP A 54 -11.94 13.24 -4.34
C ASP A 54 -12.23 13.93 -3.00
N GLU A 55 -11.51 13.54 -1.93
CA GLU A 55 -11.64 14.16 -0.62
C GLU A 55 -11.23 15.65 -0.64
N MET A 56 -10.13 16.00 -1.34
CA MET A 56 -9.69 17.38 -1.49
C MET A 56 -10.65 18.25 -2.31
N GLN A 57 -11.47 17.65 -3.18
CA GLN A 57 -12.48 18.36 -3.95
C GLN A 57 -13.73 18.70 -3.14
N ARG A 58 -13.92 18.10 -1.95
CA ARG A 58 -15.05 18.39 -1.08
C ARG A 58 -14.97 19.84 -0.58
N ASP A 59 -16.09 20.56 -0.67
CA ASP A 59 -16.17 21.99 -0.29
C ASP A 59 -15.71 22.23 1.16
N GLU A 60 -16.05 21.34 2.08
CA GLU A 60 -15.63 21.40 3.48
C GLU A 60 -14.11 21.35 3.64
N VAL A 61 -13.44 20.47 2.89
CA VAL A 61 -11.98 20.30 2.94
C VAL A 61 -11.29 21.49 2.28
N ARG A 62 -11.81 21.98 1.15
CA ARG A 62 -11.29 23.19 0.49
C ARG A 62 -11.37 24.41 1.39
N ALA A 63 -12.50 24.60 2.07
CA ALA A 63 -12.69 25.70 3.01
C ALA A 63 -11.69 25.63 4.18
N GLU A 64 -11.40 24.44 4.69
CA GLU A 64 -10.40 24.25 5.75
C GLU A 64 -8.97 24.50 5.25
N ILE A 65 -8.61 24.01 4.05
CA ILE A 65 -7.30 24.28 3.43
C ILE A 65 -7.09 25.79 3.24
N GLU A 66 -8.12 26.50 2.78
CA GLU A 66 -8.11 27.96 2.66
C GLU A 66 -8.00 28.64 4.03
N ALA A 67 -8.69 28.13 5.05
CA ALA A 67 -8.62 28.65 6.42
C ALA A 67 -7.22 28.50 7.03
N LEU A 68 -6.48 27.45 6.63
CA LEU A 68 -5.06 27.25 6.97
C LEU A 68 -4.11 28.17 6.16
N GLY A 69 -4.64 28.98 5.22
CA GLY A 69 -3.88 29.91 4.40
C GLY A 69 -3.19 29.26 3.20
N VAL A 70 -3.61 28.07 2.79
CA VAL A 70 -3.06 27.34 1.64
C VAL A 70 -4.02 27.46 0.46
N ASP A 71 -3.50 27.69 -0.74
CA ASP A 71 -4.29 27.64 -1.97
C ASP A 71 -4.66 26.18 -2.29
N PRO A 72 -5.94 25.82 -2.45
CA PRO A 72 -6.35 24.46 -2.79
C PRO A 72 -5.66 23.89 -4.02
N ALA A 73 -5.43 24.71 -5.05
CA ALA A 73 -4.75 24.26 -6.26
C ALA A 73 -3.27 23.91 -6.01
N GLU A 74 -2.61 24.64 -5.11
CA GLU A 74 -1.24 24.33 -4.69
C GLU A 74 -1.20 23.04 -3.86
N ALA A 75 -2.19 22.82 -2.99
CA ALA A 75 -2.31 21.59 -2.22
C ALA A 75 -2.51 20.36 -3.12
N GLU A 76 -3.37 20.47 -4.14
CA GLU A 76 -3.59 19.41 -5.13
C GLU A 76 -2.30 19.09 -5.91
N ALA A 77 -1.56 20.12 -6.33
CA ALA A 77 -0.29 19.96 -7.02
C ALA A 77 0.77 19.26 -6.13
N ARG A 78 0.80 19.55 -4.83
CA ARG A 78 1.66 18.86 -3.87
C ARG A 78 1.29 17.39 -3.71
N LEU A 79 0.00 17.08 -3.59
CA LEU A 79 -0.46 15.68 -3.53
C LEU A 79 -0.09 14.93 -4.82
N ALA A 80 -0.25 15.57 -5.98
CA ALA A 80 0.12 14.98 -7.25
C ALA A 80 1.62 14.67 -7.37
N ALA A 81 2.47 15.44 -6.68
CA ALA A 81 3.91 15.26 -6.63
C ALA A 81 4.38 14.18 -5.64
N LEU A 82 3.51 13.71 -4.73
CA LEU A 82 3.87 12.64 -3.79
C LEU A 82 4.03 11.29 -4.48
N SER A 83 4.90 10.46 -3.90
CA SER A 83 5.06 9.07 -4.28
C SER A 83 3.90 8.21 -3.80
N ASP A 84 3.69 7.07 -4.46
CA ASP A 84 2.62 6.12 -4.11
C ASP A 84 2.74 5.59 -2.67
N ALA A 85 3.98 5.47 -2.15
CA ALA A 85 4.24 5.02 -0.78
C ALA A 85 3.90 6.09 0.28
N GLU A 86 4.15 7.36 -0.04
CA GLU A 86 3.78 8.48 0.84
C GLU A 86 2.25 8.62 0.91
N ILE A 87 1.57 8.53 -0.24
CA ILE A 87 0.10 8.54 -0.31
C ILE A 87 -0.51 7.41 0.52
N ALA A 88 0.02 6.18 0.38
CA ALA A 88 -0.45 5.04 1.17
C ALA A 88 -0.27 5.26 2.67
N THR A 89 0.89 5.78 3.08
CA THR A 89 1.18 6.10 4.49
C THR A 89 0.23 7.15 5.04
N MET A 90 -0.06 8.19 4.25
CA MET A 90 -0.96 9.28 4.64
C MET A 90 -2.39 8.77 4.85
N LEU A 91 -2.90 7.92 3.96
CA LEU A 91 -4.20 7.25 4.12
C LEU A 91 -4.26 6.39 5.38
N THR A 92 -3.23 5.57 5.64
CA THR A 92 -3.17 4.78 6.87
C THR A 92 -3.18 5.67 8.11
N GLN A 93 -2.50 6.82 8.07
CA GLN A 93 -2.55 7.78 9.18
C GLN A 93 -3.94 8.39 9.33
N MET A 94 -4.61 8.79 8.24
CA MET A 94 -5.98 9.31 8.28
C MET A 94 -6.98 8.29 8.84
N GLU A 95 -6.84 7.01 8.49
CA GLU A 95 -7.65 5.92 9.05
C GLU A 95 -7.42 5.75 10.56
N ASN A 96 -6.17 5.86 11.01
CA ASN A 96 -5.83 5.77 12.43
C ASN A 96 -6.30 7.00 13.23
N ASP A 97 -6.23 8.19 12.64
CA ASP A 97 -6.69 9.44 13.25
C ASP A 97 -8.23 9.49 13.33
N SER A 98 -8.92 8.83 12.41
CA SER A 98 -10.35 8.59 12.45
C SER A 98 -10.68 7.49 13.48
N ALA A 99 -10.46 7.81 14.76
CA ALA A 99 -10.57 6.93 15.93
C ALA A 99 -12.00 6.42 16.24
N GLY A 100 -12.88 6.28 15.24
CA GLY A 100 -14.23 5.77 15.42
C GLY A 100 -14.28 4.28 15.77
N ALA A 101 -13.30 3.49 15.31
CA ALA A 101 -13.24 2.05 15.61
C ALA A 101 -12.90 1.76 17.09
N ASP A 102 -11.96 2.52 17.66
CA ASP A 102 -11.49 2.29 19.03
C ASP A 102 -12.43 2.89 20.08
N ILE A 103 -13.15 3.97 19.75
CA ILE A 103 -14.16 4.56 20.64
C ILE A 103 -15.29 3.56 20.91
N VAL A 104 -15.78 2.84 19.89
CA VAL A 104 -16.84 1.85 20.07
C VAL A 104 -16.36 0.70 20.97
N GLY A 105 -15.15 0.19 20.74
CA GLY A 105 -14.54 -0.83 21.59
C GLY A 105 -14.36 -0.38 23.03
N THR A 106 -13.78 0.81 23.22
CA THR A 106 -13.54 1.41 24.54
C THR A 106 -14.84 1.65 25.31
N LEU A 107 -15.86 2.23 24.66
CA LEU A 107 -17.18 2.44 25.28
C LEU A 107 -17.85 1.11 25.64
N PHE A 108 -17.74 0.10 24.78
CA PHE A 108 -18.26 -1.23 25.07
C PHE A 108 -17.55 -1.87 26.26
N THR A 109 -16.22 -1.76 26.35
CA THR A 109 -15.44 -2.25 27.49
C THR A 109 -15.84 -1.55 28.79
N ILE A 110 -15.97 -0.22 28.79
CA ILE A 110 -16.44 0.54 29.95
C ILE A 110 -17.84 0.09 30.34
N PHE A 111 -18.74 -0.08 29.38
CA PHE A 111 -20.09 -0.60 29.60
C PHE A 111 -20.07 -1.98 30.27
N VAL A 112 -19.26 -2.92 29.79
CA VAL A 112 -19.14 -4.27 30.38
C VAL A 112 -18.59 -4.21 31.81
N ILE A 113 -17.56 -3.40 32.07
CA ILE A 113 -17.01 -3.23 33.43
C ILE A 113 -18.08 -2.69 34.38
N LEU A 114 -18.81 -1.65 33.96
CA LEU A 114 -19.90 -1.06 34.74
C LEU A 114 -21.05 -2.06 34.93
N LEU A 115 -21.39 -2.85 33.92
CA LEU A 115 -22.43 -3.87 33.99
C LEU A 115 -22.09 -4.96 35.02
N VAL A 116 -20.85 -5.46 35.01
CA VAL A 116 -20.40 -6.50 35.94
C VAL A 116 -20.35 -5.97 37.37
N THR A 117 -19.82 -4.76 37.56
CA THR A 117 -19.78 -4.13 38.91
C THR A 117 -21.17 -3.84 39.46
N ASP A 118 -22.15 -3.54 38.61
CA ASP A 118 -23.55 -3.35 38.98
C ASP A 118 -24.22 -4.68 39.37
N LEU A 119 -23.96 -5.76 38.61
CA LEU A 119 -24.47 -7.12 38.91
C LEU A 119 -23.93 -7.67 40.26
N LEU A 120 -22.69 -7.32 40.60
CA LEU A 120 -22.02 -7.68 41.86
C LEU A 120 -22.40 -6.76 43.04
N CYS A 121 -23.30 -5.79 42.83
CA CYS A 121 -23.72 -4.79 43.81
C CYS A 121 -22.62 -3.83 44.30
N PHE A 122 -21.54 -3.63 43.55
CA PHE A 122 -20.54 -2.60 43.87
C PHE A 122 -21.01 -1.20 43.41
N THR A 123 -21.82 -1.12 42.36
CA THR A 123 -22.37 0.13 41.80
C THR A 123 -23.86 -0.02 41.46
N ARG A 124 -24.56 1.10 41.24
CA ARG A 124 -25.97 1.15 40.75
C ARG A 124 -26.11 2.20 39.64
N PHE A 125 -25.43 1.96 38.53
CA PHE A 125 -25.42 2.84 37.36
C PHE A 125 -26.56 2.50 36.40
N PHE A 126 -26.88 1.20 36.27
CA PHE A 126 -27.92 0.73 35.37
C PHE A 126 -29.19 0.37 36.16
N ASN A 127 -30.33 0.84 35.68
CA ASN A 127 -31.65 0.69 36.31
C ASN A 127 -32.37 -0.61 35.89
N PHE A 128 -31.81 -1.37 34.96
CA PHE A 128 -32.33 -2.66 34.50
C PHE A 128 -31.58 -3.86 35.08
N THR A 129 -30.42 -3.66 35.70
CA THR A 129 -29.61 -4.71 36.34
C THR A 129 -30.15 -5.05 37.71
N ARG A 130 -30.20 -6.35 38.00
CA ARG A 130 -30.54 -6.88 39.33
C ARG A 130 -29.31 -7.58 39.88
N CYS A 131 -28.99 -7.28 41.13
CA CYS A 131 -27.97 -7.99 41.90
C CYS A 131 -28.20 -9.51 41.84
N VAL A 132 -27.18 -10.24 41.39
CA VAL A 132 -27.12 -11.70 41.57
C VAL A 132 -26.78 -11.94 43.03
N ARG A 133 -27.70 -12.58 43.75
CA ARG A 133 -27.54 -12.94 45.17
C ARG A 133 -27.05 -14.36 45.29
#